data_AF-A0A1U7MQE6-F1
#
_entry.id   AF-A0A1U7MQE6-F1
#
_cell.length_a   1.000
_cell.length_b   1.000
_cell.length_c   1.000
_cell.angle_alpha   90.00
_cell.angle_beta   90.00
_cell.angle_gamma   90.00
#
_symmetry.space_group_name_H-M   'P 1'
#
loop_
_entity.id
_entity.type
_entity.pdbx_description
1 polymer ?
#
loop_
_entity_poly.entity_id
_entity_poly.type
_entity_poly.pdbx_seq_one_letter_code
_entity_poly.pdbx_strand_id
1 'polypeptide(L)'
;MDDAAVFPPGNAPVPRAWEEHLRLRRGGYADLLGPLLVGTGHAAQLGQAAAGAELAEPVAVAVISRPGTAVEDLLDAADLLRDVAAVQVVTVETALDPAGSWRRALSLGVPVAVEVDRDRTQLPRSLDEVATARSDGQGTVVLAKLRTQATPQRPVPSPSELAAFLLGADARHLPVKLTGGLHHAVARRDDDGRTLDRHGVLNVLAALAAVDAGATSWPSSGLWRRRTRTAWSTRSPGSTSRRWPGSGAASGPSAAAA
;
A
#
# COMPACT_ATOMS: atom_id res chain seq x y z
N MET A 1 -2.06 4.63 6.24
CA MET A 1 -2.42 4.79 4.82
C MET A 1 -1.79 6.08 4.33
N ASP A 2 -0.98 6.03 3.29
CA ASP A 2 -0.28 7.22 2.82
C ASP A 2 -1.25 8.26 2.25
N ASP A 3 -0.92 9.53 2.45
CA ASP A 3 -1.67 10.65 1.89
C ASP A 3 -1.17 10.95 0.48
N ALA A 4 -1.93 10.48 -0.51
CA ALA A 4 -1.62 10.64 -1.93
C ALA A 4 -2.38 11.81 -2.58
N ALA A 5 -2.79 12.84 -1.83
CA ALA A 5 -3.63 13.93 -2.34
C ALA A 5 -3.11 14.59 -3.62
N VAL A 6 -1.79 14.69 -3.79
CA VAL A 6 -1.12 15.29 -4.96
C VAL A 6 -1.21 14.40 -6.22
N PHE A 7 -1.53 13.11 -6.07
CA PHE A 7 -1.60 12.15 -7.18
C PHE A 7 -3.05 11.90 -7.62
N PRO A 8 -3.27 11.40 -8.86
CA PRO A 8 -4.60 10.99 -9.30
C PRO A 8 -5.25 9.97 -8.35
N PRO A 9 -6.56 10.08 -8.10
CA PRO A 9 -7.51 11.02 -8.70
C PRO A 9 -7.56 12.40 -8.04
N GLY A 10 -6.91 12.60 -6.88
CA GLY A 10 -7.01 13.85 -6.10
C GLY A 10 -6.40 15.06 -6.80
N ASN A 11 -5.18 14.91 -7.32
CA ASN A 11 -4.43 15.96 -8.03
C ASN A 11 -4.44 17.33 -7.33
N ALA A 12 -4.41 17.34 -5.99
CA ALA A 12 -4.41 18.57 -5.22
C ALA A 12 -3.13 19.38 -5.50
N PRO A 13 -3.22 20.72 -5.65
CA PRO A 13 -2.05 21.57 -5.63
C PRO A 13 -1.25 21.34 -4.33
N VAL A 14 0.08 21.32 -4.42
CA VAL A 14 0.96 20.95 -3.30
C VAL A 14 0.72 21.79 -2.03
N PRO A 15 0.56 23.14 -2.09
CA PRO A 15 0.28 23.93 -0.88
C PRO A 15 -1.02 23.52 -0.19
N ARG A 16 -2.06 23.23 -1.00
CA ARG A 16 -3.34 22.73 -0.47
C ARG A 16 -3.19 21.36 0.16
N ALA A 17 -2.46 20.44 -0.49
CA ALA A 17 -2.21 19.11 0.05
C ALA A 17 -1.47 19.18 1.39
N TRP A 18 -0.48 20.07 1.52
CA TRP A 18 0.22 20.33 2.78
C TRP A 18 -0.72 20.80 3.89
N GLU A 19 -1.53 21.84 3.65
CA GLU A 19 -2.49 22.37 4.62
C GLU A 19 -3.53 21.32 5.03
N GLU A 20 -4.09 20.58 4.06
CA GLU A 20 -5.05 19.52 4.31
C GLU A 20 -4.43 18.37 5.11
N HIS A 21 -3.18 17.99 4.81
CA HIS A 21 -2.45 16.99 5.57
C HIS A 21 -2.26 17.41 7.03
N LEU A 22 -1.87 18.65 7.29
CA LEU A 22 -1.75 19.20 8.66
C LEU A 22 -3.09 19.19 9.40
N ARG A 23 -4.20 19.43 8.69
CA ARG A 23 -5.55 19.33 9.27
C ARG A 23 -5.91 17.88 9.58
N LEU A 24 -5.59 16.92 8.70
CA LEU A 24 -5.84 15.50 8.91
C LEU A 24 -5.05 14.94 10.10
N ARG A 25 -3.80 15.40 10.31
CA ARG A 25 -2.98 15.06 11.49
C ARG A 25 -3.62 15.47 12.83
N ARG A 26 -4.53 16.45 12.83
CA ARG A 26 -5.27 16.91 14.02
C ARG A 26 -6.69 16.32 14.09
N GLY A 27 -7.06 15.47 13.13
CA GLY A 27 -8.39 14.87 13.03
C GLY A 27 -8.51 13.54 13.76
N GLY A 28 -9.73 13.00 13.81
CA GLY A 28 -10.03 11.74 14.52
C GLY A 28 -9.50 10.46 13.87
N TYR A 29 -8.82 10.54 12.72
CA TYR A 29 -8.19 9.40 12.02
C TYR A 29 -6.68 9.59 11.87
N ALA A 30 -6.06 10.44 12.69
CA ALA A 30 -4.64 10.75 12.62
C ALA A 30 -3.74 9.51 12.81
N ASP A 31 -4.21 8.53 13.58
CA ASP A 31 -3.55 7.24 13.82
C ASP A 31 -3.46 6.35 12.56
N LEU A 32 -4.33 6.58 11.58
CA LEU A 32 -4.35 5.85 10.31
C LEU A 32 -3.64 6.62 9.17
N LEU A 33 -3.24 7.87 9.42
CA LEU A 33 -2.59 8.73 8.44
C LEU A 33 -1.10 8.39 8.33
N GLY A 34 -0.67 8.02 7.13
CA GLY A 34 0.74 7.79 6.79
C GLY A 34 1.40 9.08 6.25
N PRO A 35 2.60 8.95 5.66
CA PRO A 35 3.32 10.10 5.11
C PRO A 35 2.55 10.79 3.98
N LEU A 36 2.80 12.09 3.80
CA LEU A 36 2.40 12.83 2.61
C LEU A 36 3.28 12.43 1.43
N LEU A 37 2.66 12.00 0.34
CA LEU A 37 3.38 11.63 -0.88
C LEU A 37 3.59 12.86 -1.76
N VAL A 38 4.81 13.03 -2.27
CA VAL A 38 5.16 14.09 -3.21
C VAL A 38 6.00 13.53 -4.36
N GLY A 39 5.72 13.96 -5.59
CA GLY A 39 6.57 13.59 -6.73
C GLY A 39 7.87 14.38 -6.74
N THR A 40 8.96 13.84 -7.30
CA THR A 40 10.25 14.54 -7.43
C THR A 40 10.10 15.95 -8.01
N GLY A 41 9.33 16.10 -9.10
CA GLY A 41 9.05 17.40 -9.74
C GLY A 41 8.23 18.40 -8.92
N HIS A 42 7.76 18.03 -7.72
CA HIS A 42 6.99 18.88 -6.81
C HIS A 42 7.72 19.14 -5.47
N ALA A 43 8.93 18.62 -5.28
CA ALA A 43 9.68 18.73 -4.03
C ALA A 43 9.95 20.20 -3.64
N ALA A 44 10.39 21.04 -4.59
CA ALA A 44 10.62 22.46 -4.34
C ALA A 44 9.34 23.19 -3.89
N GLN A 45 8.20 22.89 -4.51
CA GLN A 45 6.91 23.48 -4.15
C GLN A 45 6.46 23.04 -2.74
N LEU A 46 6.73 21.79 -2.36
CA LEU A 46 6.47 21.30 -1.01
C LEU A 46 7.37 22.00 0.01
N GLY A 47 8.66 22.13 -0.29
CA GLY A 47 9.60 22.85 0.59
C GLY A 47 9.17 24.30 0.82
N GLN A 48 8.68 24.99 -0.22
CA GLN A 48 8.10 26.34 -0.09
C GLN A 48 6.83 26.37 0.74
N ALA A 49 5.90 25.43 0.54
CA ALA A 49 4.66 25.35 1.31
C ALA A 49 4.90 25.06 2.81
N ALA A 50 5.94 24.28 3.10
CA ALA A 50 6.36 23.93 4.45
C ALA A 50 7.29 24.96 5.09
N ALA A 51 7.81 25.94 4.33
CA ALA A 51 8.76 26.93 4.82
C ALA A 51 8.12 27.78 5.94
N GLY A 52 8.83 27.90 7.06
CA GLY A 52 8.37 28.68 8.22
C GLY A 52 7.24 28.03 9.02
N ALA A 53 6.83 26.80 8.71
CA ALA A 53 5.86 26.08 9.52
C ALA A 53 6.48 25.68 10.88
N GLU A 54 5.96 26.25 11.96
CA GLU A 54 6.34 25.89 13.33
C GLU A 54 5.50 24.68 13.78
N LEU A 55 6.07 23.49 13.67
CA LEU A 55 5.44 22.23 14.04
C LEU A 55 6.13 21.62 15.25
N ALA A 56 5.35 21.01 16.15
CA ALA A 56 5.90 20.25 17.27
C ALA A 56 6.70 19.02 16.78
N GLU A 57 6.26 18.42 15.67
CA GLU A 57 6.94 17.31 15.01
C GLU A 57 6.88 17.50 13.48
N PRO A 58 7.99 17.23 12.77
CA PRO A 58 8.03 17.35 11.32
C PRO A 58 7.01 16.42 10.65
N VAL A 59 6.55 16.80 9.46
CA VAL A 59 5.67 15.98 8.64
C VAL A 59 6.48 14.89 7.96
N ALA A 60 6.09 13.63 8.17
CA ALA A 60 6.62 12.51 7.42
C ALA A 60 6.23 12.63 5.94
N VAL A 61 7.23 12.59 5.05
CA VAL A 61 7.05 12.72 3.59
C VAL A 61 7.69 11.53 2.88
N ALA A 62 7.00 11.03 1.85
CA ALA A 62 7.57 10.07 0.91
C ALA A 62 7.78 10.71 -0.47
N VAL A 63 8.99 10.61 -1.01
CA VAL A 63 9.34 11.18 -2.31
C VAL A 63 9.24 10.12 -3.39
N ILE A 64 8.48 10.41 -4.45
CA ILE A 64 8.10 9.45 -5.48
C ILE A 64 8.72 9.85 -6.82
N SER A 65 9.60 9.02 -7.37
CA SER A 65 9.99 9.10 -8.78
C SER A 65 9.05 8.23 -9.62
N ARG A 66 8.67 8.72 -10.80
CA ARG A 66 7.84 7.96 -11.74
C ARG A 66 8.74 7.07 -12.60
N PRO A 67 8.22 5.98 -13.19
CA PRO A 67 8.98 5.22 -14.18
C PRO A 67 9.53 6.14 -15.28
N GLY A 68 10.84 6.03 -15.55
CA GLY A 68 11.55 6.87 -16.51
C GLY A 68 12.15 8.17 -15.95
N THR A 69 11.92 8.51 -14.67
CA THR A 69 12.62 9.59 -13.97
C THR A 69 14.05 9.15 -13.63
N ALA A 70 15.03 10.04 -13.81
CA ALA A 70 16.42 9.75 -13.45
C ALA A 70 16.56 9.58 -11.92
N VAL A 71 17.48 8.72 -11.47
CA VAL A 71 17.67 8.51 -10.03
C VAL A 71 18.22 9.77 -9.35
N GLU A 72 18.98 10.59 -10.08
CA GLU A 72 19.46 11.91 -9.68
C GLU A 72 18.32 12.82 -9.24
N ASP A 73 17.23 12.90 -10.02
CA ASP A 73 16.07 13.73 -9.68
C ASP A 73 15.42 13.29 -8.35
N LEU A 74 15.52 11.99 -8.01
CA LEU A 74 15.04 11.47 -6.74
C LEU A 74 15.97 11.84 -5.58
N LEU A 75 17.28 11.74 -5.79
CA LEU A 75 18.29 12.12 -4.80
C LEU A 75 18.19 13.63 -4.49
N ASP A 76 18.18 14.46 -5.53
CA ASP A 76 18.09 15.92 -5.41
C ASP A 76 16.79 16.36 -4.71
N ALA A 77 15.66 15.73 -5.06
CA ALA A 77 14.38 16.01 -4.42
C ALA A 77 14.36 15.61 -2.93
N ALA A 78 14.99 14.48 -2.58
CA ALA A 78 15.09 14.04 -1.20
C ALA A 78 16.02 14.95 -0.38
N ASP A 79 17.17 15.34 -0.93
CA ASP A 79 18.11 16.24 -0.26
C ASP A 79 17.52 17.63 -0.05
N LEU A 80 16.86 18.19 -1.06
CA LEU A 80 16.14 19.47 -0.92
C LEU A 80 15.14 19.46 0.24
N LEU A 81 14.40 18.36 0.41
CA LEU A 81 13.38 18.26 1.46
C LEU A 81 13.96 17.96 2.85
N ARG A 82 15.18 17.42 2.95
CA ARG A 82 15.86 17.22 4.24
C ARG A 82 16.29 18.54 4.88
N ASP A 83 16.56 19.55 4.07
CA ASP A 83 16.92 20.88 4.54
C ASP A 83 15.72 21.69 5.05
N VAL A 84 14.49 21.17 4.89
CA VAL A 84 13.26 21.82 5.33
C VAL A 84 12.88 21.31 6.72
N ALA A 85 13.08 22.12 7.75
CA ALA A 85 12.87 21.72 9.16
C ALA A 85 11.48 21.13 9.48
N ALA A 86 10.44 21.56 8.77
CA ALA A 86 9.08 21.06 8.94
C ALA A 86 8.81 19.70 8.28
N VAL A 87 9.78 19.14 7.53
CA VAL A 87 9.65 17.92 6.74
C VAL A 87 10.66 16.87 7.22
N GLN A 88 10.21 15.62 7.26
CA GLN A 88 11.08 14.47 7.45
C GLN A 88 10.84 13.50 6.29
N VAL A 89 11.86 13.31 5.44
CA VAL A 89 11.79 12.27 4.39
C VAL A 89 11.92 10.90 5.04
N VAL A 90 10.84 10.11 5.02
CA VAL A 90 10.78 8.80 5.69
C VAL A 90 10.85 7.62 4.74
N THR A 91 10.63 7.84 3.45
CA THR A 91 10.69 6.79 2.41
C THR A 91 10.92 7.45 1.05
N VAL A 92 11.61 6.77 0.17
CA VAL A 92 11.62 7.10 -1.25
C VAL A 92 11.07 5.95 -2.08
N GLU A 93 10.50 6.29 -3.23
CA GLU A 93 9.99 5.30 -4.16
C GLU A 93 10.53 5.53 -5.55
N THR A 94 10.90 4.43 -6.21
CA THR A 94 11.41 4.45 -7.57
C THR A 94 10.96 3.21 -8.33
N ALA A 95 11.07 3.22 -9.65
CA ALA A 95 10.88 2.02 -10.46
C ALA A 95 12.18 1.22 -10.55
N LEU A 96 12.06 -0.10 -10.62
CA LEU A 96 13.19 -0.96 -10.99
C LEU A 96 13.56 -0.68 -12.44
N ASP A 97 14.83 -0.37 -12.68
CA ASP A 97 15.40 -0.28 -14.02
C ASP A 97 16.43 -1.41 -14.26
N PRO A 98 16.52 -1.93 -15.50
CA PRO A 98 17.47 -3.00 -15.82
C PRO A 98 18.95 -2.63 -15.64
N ALA A 99 19.28 -1.34 -15.66
CA ALA A 99 20.65 -0.87 -15.43
C ALA A 99 21.01 -0.84 -13.92
N GLY A 100 20.04 -1.10 -13.03
CA GLY A 100 20.24 -1.12 -11.59
C GLY A 100 20.50 0.25 -10.97
N SER A 101 20.26 1.34 -11.70
CA SER A 101 20.54 2.71 -11.26
C SER A 101 19.73 3.10 -10.02
N TRP A 102 18.53 2.54 -9.88
CA TRP A 102 17.66 2.69 -8.72
C TRP A 102 18.35 2.38 -7.38
N ARG A 103 19.36 1.50 -7.35
CA ARG A 103 20.10 1.14 -6.12
C ARG A 103 20.82 2.33 -5.50
N ARG A 104 21.13 3.36 -6.29
CA ARG A 104 21.71 4.59 -5.75
C ARG A 104 20.79 5.28 -4.75
N ALA A 105 19.47 5.09 -4.84
CA ALA A 105 18.53 5.58 -3.82
C ALA A 105 18.79 4.98 -2.43
N LEU A 106 19.48 3.85 -2.30
CA LEU A 106 19.84 3.25 -1.01
C LEU A 106 20.82 4.12 -0.21
N SER A 107 21.61 4.98 -0.88
CA SER A 107 22.53 5.91 -0.20
C SER A 107 21.79 6.97 0.62
N LEU A 108 20.49 7.15 0.38
CA LEU A 108 19.66 8.06 1.15
C LEU A 108 19.44 7.57 2.60
N GLY A 109 19.71 6.31 2.92
CA GLY A 109 19.59 5.79 4.29
C GLY A 109 18.15 5.76 4.83
N VAL A 110 17.16 5.92 3.96
CA VAL A 110 15.73 5.78 4.27
C VAL A 110 15.16 4.57 3.52
N PRO A 111 14.06 3.96 3.99
CA PRO A 111 13.38 2.91 3.26
C PRO A 111 13.16 3.24 1.77
N VAL A 112 13.39 2.25 0.89
CA VAL A 112 13.21 2.38 -0.56
C VAL A 112 12.15 1.39 -1.04
N ALA A 113 11.03 1.89 -1.57
CA ALA A 113 10.03 1.04 -2.23
C ALA A 113 10.24 1.01 -3.75
N VAL A 114 10.51 -0.17 -4.28
CA VAL A 114 10.93 -0.39 -5.66
C VAL A 114 9.77 -0.97 -6.47
N GLU A 115 9.28 -0.25 -7.47
CA GLU A 115 8.23 -0.72 -8.38
C GLU A 115 8.76 -1.87 -9.24
N VAL A 116 8.19 -3.06 -9.07
CA VAL A 116 8.54 -4.24 -9.87
C VAL A 116 7.61 -4.39 -11.07
N ASP A 117 8.05 -5.13 -12.09
CA ASP A 117 7.16 -5.46 -13.20
C ASP A 117 6.07 -6.44 -12.73
N ARG A 118 4.85 -6.22 -13.22
CA ARG A 118 3.68 -7.08 -12.98
C ARG A 118 3.59 -8.25 -13.96
N ASP A 119 4.32 -8.19 -15.07
CA ASP A 119 4.42 -9.28 -16.04
C ASP A 119 4.94 -10.54 -15.32
N ARG A 120 4.15 -11.61 -15.35
CA ARG A 120 4.46 -12.86 -14.63
C ARG A 120 5.79 -13.49 -15.05
N THR A 121 6.27 -13.20 -16.27
CA THR A 121 7.55 -13.71 -16.77
C THR A 121 8.74 -12.95 -16.18
N GLN A 122 8.59 -11.66 -15.91
CA GLN A 122 9.66 -10.80 -15.38
C GLN A 122 9.60 -10.66 -13.87
N LEU A 123 8.42 -10.75 -13.28
CA LEU A 123 8.16 -10.55 -11.86
C LEU A 123 9.09 -11.36 -10.94
N PRO A 124 9.36 -12.67 -11.16
CA PRO A 124 10.30 -13.41 -10.31
C PRO A 124 11.69 -12.77 -10.27
N ARG A 125 12.24 -12.41 -11.46
CA ARG A 125 13.54 -11.76 -11.57
C ARG A 125 13.54 -10.38 -10.91
N SER A 126 12.48 -9.59 -11.10
CA SER A 126 12.37 -8.28 -10.43
C SER A 126 12.32 -8.40 -8.92
N LEU A 127 11.66 -9.44 -8.37
CA LEU A 127 11.63 -9.68 -6.94
C LEU A 127 12.97 -10.23 -6.41
N ASP A 128 13.67 -11.08 -7.15
CA ASP A 128 15.03 -11.53 -6.81
C ASP A 128 16.00 -10.35 -6.70
N GLU A 129 15.89 -9.40 -7.62
CA GLU A 129 16.68 -8.18 -7.63
C GLU A 129 16.46 -7.32 -6.37
N VAL A 130 15.20 -7.13 -5.98
CA VAL A 130 14.82 -6.41 -4.76
C VAL A 130 15.29 -7.16 -3.51
N ALA A 131 15.18 -8.49 -3.47
CA ALA A 131 15.64 -9.32 -2.36
C ALA A 131 17.17 -9.30 -2.20
N THR A 132 17.90 -9.30 -3.32
CA THR A 132 19.36 -9.17 -3.33
C THR A 132 19.76 -7.81 -2.75
N ALA A 133 19.19 -6.72 -3.26
CA ALA A 133 19.47 -5.39 -2.74
C ALA A 133 19.08 -5.20 -1.27
N ARG A 134 18.02 -5.89 -0.79
CA ARG A 134 17.66 -5.90 0.64
C ARG A 134 18.70 -6.62 1.50
N SER A 135 19.26 -7.72 1.00
CA SER A 135 20.26 -8.52 1.71
C SER A 135 21.62 -7.82 1.75
N ASP A 136 21.96 -7.14 0.65
CA ASP A 136 23.20 -6.35 0.51
C ASP A 136 23.10 -4.99 1.24
N GLY A 137 21.88 -4.46 1.34
CA GLY A 137 21.59 -3.15 1.93
C GLY A 137 21.94 -3.14 3.41
N GLN A 138 23.00 -2.39 3.75
CA GLN A 138 23.59 -2.24 5.09
C GLN A 138 22.62 -1.61 6.14
N GLY A 139 21.46 -2.23 6.38
CA GLY A 139 20.42 -1.75 7.28
C GLY A 139 19.27 -0.98 6.60
N THR A 140 19.39 -0.61 5.32
CA THR A 140 18.30 0.08 4.59
C THR A 140 17.18 -0.91 4.25
N VAL A 141 15.95 -0.58 4.66
CA VAL A 141 14.76 -1.38 4.33
C VAL A 141 14.42 -1.21 2.85
N VAL A 142 14.47 -2.30 2.08
CA VAL A 142 13.98 -2.31 0.69
C VAL A 142 12.66 -3.07 0.61
N LEU A 143 11.66 -2.45 -0.03
CA LEU A 143 10.31 -2.99 -0.20
C LEU A 143 10.01 -3.24 -1.68
N ALA A 144 9.28 -4.31 -1.98
CA ALA A 144 8.70 -4.51 -3.31
C ALA A 144 7.42 -3.69 -3.44
N LYS A 145 7.27 -2.95 -4.54
CA LYS A 145 6.10 -2.10 -4.78
C LYS A 145 5.35 -2.57 -6.03
N LEU A 146 4.03 -2.60 -5.95
CA LEU A 146 3.15 -2.84 -7.10
C LEU A 146 2.07 -1.76 -7.19
N ARG A 147 1.93 -1.16 -8.38
CA ARG A 147 0.83 -0.26 -8.68
C ARG A 147 -0.47 -1.04 -8.93
N THR A 148 -1.53 -0.70 -8.20
CA THR A 148 -2.86 -1.30 -8.32
C THR A 148 -3.89 -0.42 -9.05
N GLN A 149 -3.51 0.79 -9.46
CA GLN A 149 -4.34 1.68 -10.27
C GLN A 149 -4.07 1.48 -11.77
N ALA A 150 -5.10 1.67 -12.60
CA ALA A 150 -4.92 1.76 -14.04
C ALA A 150 -4.13 3.01 -14.44
N THR A 151 -3.40 2.90 -15.55
CA THR A 151 -2.81 4.02 -16.29
C THR A 151 -3.40 4.02 -17.70
N PRO A 152 -3.21 5.09 -18.50
CA PRO A 152 -3.64 5.09 -19.89
C PRO A 152 -3.05 3.93 -20.71
N GLN A 153 -1.90 3.40 -20.30
CA GLN A 153 -1.17 2.33 -20.99
C GLN A 153 -1.43 0.94 -20.42
N ARG A 154 -1.89 0.82 -19.17
CA ARG A 154 -2.10 -0.49 -18.51
C ARG A 154 -3.37 -0.49 -17.65
N PRO A 155 -4.23 -1.51 -17.77
CA PRO A 155 -5.40 -1.65 -16.90
C PRO A 155 -4.99 -1.94 -15.45
N VAL A 156 -5.94 -1.96 -14.51
CA VAL A 156 -5.69 -2.46 -13.16
C VAL A 156 -5.08 -3.89 -13.23
N PRO A 157 -4.10 -4.25 -12.37
CA PRO A 157 -3.61 -5.62 -12.31
C PRO A 157 -4.75 -6.58 -12.04
N SER A 158 -4.82 -7.68 -12.76
CA SER A 158 -5.76 -8.76 -12.47
C SER A 158 -5.52 -9.34 -11.07
N PRO A 159 -6.53 -10.00 -10.48
CA PRO A 159 -6.36 -10.71 -9.21
C PRO A 159 -5.20 -11.73 -9.22
N SER A 160 -4.93 -12.37 -10.36
CA SER A 160 -3.86 -13.35 -10.48
C SER A 160 -2.47 -12.70 -10.56
N GLU A 161 -2.34 -11.53 -11.19
CA GLU A 161 -1.10 -10.72 -11.16
C GLU A 161 -0.82 -10.23 -9.73
N LEU A 162 -1.82 -9.68 -9.04
CA LEU A 162 -1.67 -9.26 -7.64
C LEU A 162 -1.28 -10.43 -6.72
N ALA A 163 -1.95 -11.58 -6.86
CA ALA A 163 -1.61 -12.76 -6.06
C ALA A 163 -0.19 -13.26 -6.35
N ALA A 164 0.26 -13.25 -7.62
CA ALA A 164 1.62 -13.64 -7.96
C ALA A 164 2.66 -12.72 -7.33
N PHE A 165 2.40 -11.41 -7.30
CA PHE A 165 3.25 -10.45 -6.61
C PHE A 165 3.32 -10.72 -5.11
N LEU A 166 2.17 -10.89 -4.44
CA LEU A 166 2.14 -11.14 -3.00
C LEU A 166 2.85 -12.45 -2.61
N LEU A 167 2.55 -13.54 -3.31
CA LEU A 167 3.20 -14.84 -3.08
C LEU A 167 4.69 -14.81 -3.40
N GLY A 168 5.08 -14.13 -4.48
CA GLY A 168 6.48 -14.01 -4.88
C GLY A 168 7.30 -13.19 -3.89
N ALA A 169 6.72 -12.14 -3.32
CA ALA A 169 7.32 -11.31 -2.28
C ALA A 169 7.43 -12.07 -0.96
N ASP A 170 6.37 -12.78 -0.55
CA ASP A 170 6.35 -13.61 0.65
C ASP A 170 7.44 -14.71 0.61
N ALA A 171 7.56 -15.41 -0.52
CA ALA A 171 8.60 -16.42 -0.73
C ALA A 171 10.05 -15.88 -0.62
N ARG A 172 10.23 -14.55 -0.69
CA ARG A 172 11.50 -13.85 -0.53
C ARG A 172 11.58 -13.02 0.75
N HIS A 173 10.58 -13.13 1.62
CA HIS A 173 10.44 -12.33 2.85
C HIS A 173 10.54 -10.82 2.60
N LEU A 174 9.99 -10.36 1.47
CA LEU A 174 9.99 -8.96 1.10
C LEU A 174 8.76 -8.24 1.69
N PRO A 175 8.94 -7.14 2.44
CA PRO A 175 7.84 -6.26 2.72
C PRO A 175 7.29 -5.66 1.42
N VAL A 176 5.98 -5.46 1.36
CA VAL A 176 5.29 -5.01 0.15
C VAL A 176 4.63 -3.65 0.33
N LYS A 177 4.55 -2.88 -0.75
CA LYS A 177 3.77 -1.66 -0.86
C LYS A 177 2.85 -1.73 -2.07
N LEU A 178 1.56 -1.44 -1.88
CA LEU A 178 0.60 -1.32 -2.98
C LEU A 178 0.21 0.14 -3.15
N THR A 179 0.25 0.65 -4.39
CA THR A 179 0.00 2.06 -4.66
C THR A 179 -1.11 2.29 -5.67
N GLY A 180 -1.93 3.30 -5.41
CA GLY A 180 -3.03 3.74 -6.26
C GLY A 180 -4.21 2.76 -6.32
N GLY A 181 -5.44 3.26 -6.13
CA GLY A 181 -6.64 2.50 -6.47
C GLY A 181 -7.28 1.67 -5.35
N LEU A 182 -6.77 1.70 -4.12
CA LEU A 182 -7.38 1.04 -2.95
C LEU A 182 -8.38 1.94 -2.19
N HIS A 183 -9.12 2.79 -2.91
CA HIS A 183 -10.05 3.76 -2.33
C HIS A 183 -11.39 3.15 -1.86
N HIS A 184 -11.60 1.85 -2.09
CA HIS A 184 -12.86 1.17 -1.76
C HIS A 184 -12.60 -0.03 -0.85
N ALA A 185 -13.54 -0.29 0.06
CA ALA A 185 -13.49 -1.46 0.94
C ALA A 185 -13.46 -2.77 0.14
N VAL A 186 -14.33 -2.88 -0.86
CA VAL A 186 -14.49 -4.09 -1.68
C VAL A 186 -14.25 -3.77 -3.15
N ALA A 187 -13.62 -4.70 -3.86
CA ALA A 187 -13.31 -4.62 -5.27
C ALA A 187 -14.55 -4.35 -6.12
N ARG A 188 -14.35 -3.59 -7.20
CA ARG A 188 -15.41 -3.20 -8.13
C ARG A 188 -15.05 -3.69 -9.53
N ARG A 189 -16.08 -4.08 -10.26
CA ARG A 189 -16.02 -4.43 -11.67
C ARG A 189 -16.74 -3.34 -12.47
N ASP A 190 -16.46 -3.30 -13.76
CA ASP A 190 -17.22 -2.50 -14.73
C ASP A 190 -18.70 -2.88 -14.73
N ASP A 191 -19.52 -2.08 -15.42
CA ASP A 191 -20.98 -2.24 -15.42
C ASP A 191 -21.42 -3.60 -15.98
N ASP A 192 -20.66 -4.14 -16.95
CA ASP A 192 -20.88 -5.48 -17.52
C ASP A 192 -20.41 -6.62 -16.59
N GLY A 193 -19.74 -6.30 -15.49
CA GLY A 193 -19.22 -7.24 -14.48
C GLY A 193 -18.06 -8.11 -14.96
N ARG A 194 -17.50 -7.84 -16.14
CA ARG A 194 -16.49 -8.67 -16.81
C ARG A 194 -15.08 -8.22 -16.42
N THR A 195 -14.84 -6.92 -16.38
CA THR A 195 -13.51 -6.34 -16.16
C THR A 195 -13.38 -5.88 -14.72
N LEU A 196 -12.23 -6.17 -14.10
CA LEU A 196 -11.91 -5.56 -12.81
C LEU A 196 -11.60 -4.08 -13.02
N ASP A 197 -12.40 -3.22 -12.43
CA ASP A 197 -12.22 -1.76 -12.49
C ASP A 197 -11.28 -1.28 -11.37
N ARG A 198 -11.30 -1.95 -10.20
CA ARG A 198 -10.37 -1.68 -9.09
C ARG A 198 -10.38 -2.78 -8.03
N HIS A 199 -9.25 -2.91 -7.34
CA HIS A 199 -9.13 -3.71 -6.13
C HIS A 199 -9.83 -3.04 -4.94
N GLY A 200 -10.20 -3.82 -3.93
CA GLY A 200 -10.70 -3.32 -2.65
C GLY A 200 -9.71 -3.62 -1.53
N VAL A 201 -9.56 -2.71 -0.57
CA VAL A 201 -8.60 -2.86 0.54
C VAL A 201 -8.89 -4.12 1.38
N LEU A 202 -10.16 -4.47 1.63
CA LEU A 202 -10.50 -5.70 2.36
C LEU A 202 -10.14 -6.96 1.57
N ASN A 203 -10.24 -6.92 0.24
CA ASN A 203 -9.84 -8.04 -0.60
C ASN A 203 -8.33 -8.26 -0.57
N VAL A 204 -7.56 -7.17 -0.56
CA VAL A 204 -6.10 -7.21 -0.40
C VAL A 204 -5.72 -7.74 0.98
N LEU A 205 -6.33 -7.24 2.06
CA LEU A 205 -6.04 -7.69 3.43
C LEU A 205 -6.37 -9.18 3.61
N ALA A 206 -7.50 -9.63 3.06
CA ALA A 206 -7.85 -11.05 3.01
C ALA A 206 -6.84 -11.87 2.19
N ALA A 207 -6.25 -11.29 1.14
CA ALA A 207 -5.19 -11.94 0.38
C ALA A 207 -3.90 -12.10 1.17
N LEU A 208 -3.47 -11.04 1.84
CA LEU A 208 -2.31 -11.08 2.72
C LEU A 208 -2.52 -12.09 3.87
N ALA A 209 -3.68 -12.10 4.51
CA ALA A 209 -3.98 -13.06 5.59
C ALA A 209 -3.97 -14.52 5.11
N ALA A 210 -4.39 -14.78 3.88
CA ALA A 210 -4.32 -16.13 3.30
C ALA A 210 -2.89 -16.52 2.93
N VAL A 211 -2.05 -15.59 2.44
CA VAL A 211 -0.62 -15.81 2.21
C VAL A 211 0.08 -16.14 3.52
N ASP A 212 -0.17 -15.36 4.58
CA ASP A 212 0.37 -15.58 5.92
C ASP A 212 -0.05 -16.96 6.51
N ALA A 213 -1.25 -17.42 6.17
CA ALA A 213 -1.74 -18.76 6.50
C ALA A 213 -1.16 -19.89 5.61
N GLY A 214 -0.21 -19.60 4.72
CA GLY A 214 0.48 -20.57 3.88
C GLY A 214 -0.22 -20.91 2.55
N ALA A 215 -1.11 -20.04 2.05
CA ALA A 215 -1.71 -20.25 0.73
C ALA A 215 -0.63 -20.19 -0.36
N THR A 216 -0.60 -21.17 -1.25
CA THR A 216 0.36 -21.24 -2.38
C THR A 216 -0.27 -20.89 -3.74
N SER A 217 -1.59 -20.68 -3.77
CA SER A 217 -2.33 -20.30 -4.97
C SER A 217 -3.61 -19.54 -4.63
N TRP A 218 -4.14 -18.77 -5.58
CA TRP A 218 -5.32 -17.93 -5.37
C TRP A 218 -6.52 -18.42 -6.20
N PRO A 219 -7.71 -18.65 -5.60
CA PRO A 219 -8.90 -18.95 -6.38
C PRO A 219 -9.31 -17.72 -7.20
N SER A 220 -9.28 -17.85 -8.52
CA SER A 220 -9.45 -16.77 -9.51
C SER A 220 -10.80 -16.04 -9.45
N SER A 221 -11.77 -16.49 -8.65
CA SER A 221 -13.15 -15.98 -8.69
C SER A 221 -13.83 -15.73 -7.33
N GLY A 222 -13.31 -16.26 -6.22
CA GLY A 222 -14.05 -16.31 -4.96
C GLY A 222 -14.01 -15.02 -4.15
N LEU A 223 -12.81 -14.44 -4.01
CA LEU A 223 -12.59 -13.31 -3.10
C LEU A 223 -12.91 -11.95 -3.71
N TRP A 224 -12.90 -11.85 -5.04
CA TRP A 224 -13.02 -10.59 -5.82
C TRP A 224 -14.43 -10.38 -6.40
N ARG A 225 -15.41 -11.14 -5.90
CA ARG A 225 -16.83 -10.96 -6.21
C ARG A 225 -17.53 -10.41 -4.98
N ARG A 226 -18.48 -9.51 -5.19
CA ARG A 226 -19.46 -9.10 -4.17
C ARG A 226 -20.32 -10.33 -3.85
N ARG A 227 -19.88 -11.18 -2.92
CA ARG A 227 -20.68 -12.30 -2.43
C ARG A 227 -21.65 -11.76 -1.38
N THR A 228 -22.93 -11.69 -1.73
CA THR A 228 -24.00 -11.77 -0.74
C THR A 228 -23.85 -13.09 0.01
N ARG A 229 -23.54 -13.01 1.31
CA ARG A 229 -23.50 -14.07 2.33
C ARG A 229 -23.26 -15.49 1.81
N THR A 230 -22.02 -15.99 1.87
CA THR A 230 -21.76 -17.41 2.18
C THR A 230 -20.30 -17.65 2.54
N ALA A 231 -20.14 -18.52 3.53
CA ALA A 231 -18.99 -18.81 4.37
C ALA A 231 -17.65 -19.09 3.66
N TRP A 232 -16.57 -18.71 4.34
CA TRP A 232 -15.23 -19.21 4.14
C TRP A 232 -15.20 -20.66 4.64
N SER A 233 -14.82 -21.62 3.79
CA SER A 233 -14.48 -22.97 4.27
C SER A 233 -12.96 -23.09 4.32
N THR A 234 -12.38 -22.97 5.51
CA THR A 234 -11.05 -23.50 5.77
C THR A 234 -11.21 -25.02 5.96
N ARG A 235 -10.63 -25.82 5.06
CA ARG A 235 -10.35 -27.23 5.38
C ARG A 235 -9.03 -27.25 6.14
N SER A 236 -9.11 -27.28 7.47
CA SER A 236 -8.00 -27.77 8.29
C SER A 236 -8.11 -29.30 8.40
N PRO A 237 -7.03 -30.07 8.24
CA PRO A 237 -7.01 -31.46 8.66
C PRO A 237 -6.89 -31.49 10.18
N GLY A 238 -7.93 -32.00 10.85
CA GLY A 238 -7.89 -32.41 12.25
C GLY A 238 -8.04 -31.29 13.28
N SER A 239 -9.28 -30.99 13.68
CA SER A 239 -9.56 -30.75 15.10
C SER A 239 -11.02 -31.09 15.41
N THR A 240 -11.19 -31.89 16.46
CA THR A 240 -12.45 -32.37 17.01
C THR A 240 -13.34 -31.22 17.49
N SER A 241 -14.62 -31.27 17.14
CA SER A 241 -15.65 -30.33 17.57
C SER A 241 -15.79 -30.28 19.09
N ARG A 242 -15.72 -29.09 19.68
CA ARG A 242 -16.30 -28.82 20.99
C ARG A 242 -17.47 -27.86 20.82
N ARG A 243 -18.68 -28.35 21.13
CA ARG A 243 -19.85 -27.49 21.36
C ARG A 243 -19.64 -26.71 22.65
N TRP A 244 -19.96 -25.42 22.63
CA TRP A 244 -20.19 -24.63 23.83
C TRP A 244 -21.64 -24.83 24.31
N PRO A 245 -21.89 -25.01 25.62
CA PRO A 245 -23.24 -25.10 26.17
C PRO A 245 -23.87 -23.70 26.24
N GLY A 246 -25.14 -23.60 25.80
CA GLY A 246 -25.93 -22.38 25.89
C GLY A 246 -26.25 -22.02 27.33
N SER A 247 -26.02 -20.76 27.69
CA SER A 247 -26.45 -20.16 28.95
C SER A 247 -27.99 -20.03 28.97
N GLY A 248 -28.59 -20.55 30.04
CA GLY A 248 -30.01 -20.46 30.31
C GLY A 248 -30.45 -19.03 30.60
N ALA A 249 -31.60 -18.64 30.04
CA ALA A 249 -32.32 -17.46 30.47
C ALA A 249 -33.24 -17.86 31.63
N ALA A 250 -33.03 -17.22 32.78
CA ALA A 250 -33.83 -17.34 33.98
C ALA A 250 -35.22 -16.72 33.76
N SER A 251 -36.25 -17.44 34.22
CA SER A 251 -37.62 -16.99 34.37
C SER A 251 -37.76 -16.10 35.62
N GLY A 252 -38.44 -14.96 35.46
CA GLY A 252 -38.91 -14.11 36.56
C GLY A 252 -40.43 -13.87 36.41
N PRO A 253 -41.22 -13.89 37.50
CA PRO A 253 -42.68 -13.91 37.42
C PRO A 253 -43.27 -12.50 37.28
N SER A 254 -44.37 -12.39 36.54
CA SER A 254 -45.27 -11.23 36.59
C SER A 254 -46.61 -11.68 37.14
N ALA A 255 -47.02 -11.08 38.27
CA ALA A 255 -48.35 -11.19 38.84
C ALA A 255 -49.00 -9.81 38.87
N ALA A 256 -50.20 -9.74 38.25
CA ALA A 256 -51.42 -8.97 38.57
C ALA A 256 -51.31 -7.44 38.87
N ALA A 257 -52.28 -6.56 38.59
CA ALA A 257 -53.70 -6.69 38.28
C ALA A 257 -54.20 -5.39 37.62
N ALA A 258 -55.20 -5.51 36.72
CA ALA A 258 -56.42 -4.70 36.64
C ALA A 258 -57.21 -5.14 35.39
#